data_AF-R4MBR4-F1
#
_entry.id   AF-R4MBR4-F1
#
_cell.length_a   1.000
_cell.length_b   1.000
_cell.length_c   1.000
_cell.angle_alpha   90.00
_cell.angle_beta   90.00
_cell.angle_gamma   90.00
#
_symmetry.space_group_name_H-M   'P 1'
#
loop_
_entity.id
_entity.type
_entity.pdbx_description
1 polymer ?
#
loop_
_entity_poly.entity_id
_entity_poly.type
_entity_poly.pdbx_seq_one_letter_code
_entity_poly.pdbx_strand_id
1 'polypeptide(L)' 'MTVTPRPAKADPRSMPAEVASRELRNNTAGLLRRVQAGEDITITANGKPVALLTAGSPHGADG' A
#
# COMPACT_ATOMS: atom_id res chain seq x y z
N MET A 1 9.67 -20.73 -16.02
CA MET A 1 8.68 -20.57 -14.92
C MET A 1 8.67 -19.12 -14.51
N THR A 2 7.84 -18.29 -15.13
CA THR A 2 7.66 -16.88 -14.71
C THR A 2 6.21 -16.76 -14.31
N VAL A 3 5.94 -16.87 -13.01
CA VAL A 3 4.59 -16.63 -12.49
C VAL A 3 4.40 -15.12 -12.55
N THR A 4 3.68 -14.64 -13.57
CA THR A 4 3.22 -13.25 -13.58
C THR A 4 2.17 -13.13 -12.48
N PRO A 5 2.39 -12.35 -11.41
CA PRO A 5 1.33 -12.12 -10.46
C PRO A 5 0.16 -11.46 -11.20
N ARG A 6 -1.00 -12.11 -11.16
CA ARG A 6 -2.28 -11.56 -11.63
C ARG A 6 -2.56 -10.33 -10.77
N PRO A 7 -2.74 -9.12 -11.32
CA PRO A 7 -3.12 -7.97 -10.51
C PRO A 7 -4.43 -8.33 -9.82
N ALA A 8 -4.39 -8.41 -8.49
CA ALA A 8 -5.59 -8.59 -7.70
C ALA A 8 -6.54 -7.48 -8.10
N LYS A 9 -7.69 -7.86 -8.62
CA LYS A 9 -8.80 -6.97 -8.94
C LYS A 9 -9.17 -6.29 -7.62
N ALA A 10 -8.78 -5.03 -7.45
CA ALA A 10 -9.18 -4.23 -6.31
C ALA A 10 -10.71 -4.29 -6.22
N ASP A 11 -11.22 -4.75 -5.07
CA ASP A 11 -12.65 -4.73 -4.80
C ASP A 11 -13.13 -3.26 -4.93
N PRO A 12 -14.09 -2.94 -5.81
CA PRO A 12 -14.51 -1.56 -6.09
C PRO A 12 -15.27 -0.90 -4.92
N ARG A 13 -15.36 -1.56 -3.76
CA ARG A 13 -16.06 -1.09 -2.56
C ARG A 13 -15.14 -0.45 -1.52
N SER A 14 -13.83 -0.57 -1.70
CA SER A 14 -12.81 0.15 -0.92
C SER A 14 -11.73 0.56 -1.91
N MET A 15 -11.71 1.81 -2.36
CA MET A 15 -10.64 2.31 -3.23
C MET A 15 -9.46 2.75 -2.36
N PRO A 16 -8.40 1.94 -2.20
CA PRO A 16 -7.18 2.39 -1.55
C PRO A 16 -6.57 3.54 -2.34
N ALA A 17 -6.03 4.54 -1.66
CA ALA A 17 -5.37 5.64 -2.33
C ALA A 17 -4.19 5.11 -3.17
N GLU A 18 -4.16 5.42 -4.47
CA GLU A 18 -3.06 5.01 -5.35
C GLU A 18 -1.93 6.04 -5.31
N VAL A 19 -0.73 5.58 -4.98
CA VAL A 19 0.44 6.43 -4.78
C VAL A 19 1.62 5.90 -5.59
N ALA A 20 2.25 6.78 -6.38
CA ALA A 20 3.44 6.40 -7.13
C ALA A 20 4.64 6.18 -6.21
N SER A 21 5.55 5.27 -6.58
CA SER A 21 6.78 4.98 -5.82
C SER A 21 7.65 6.22 -5.55
N ARG A 22 7.63 7.18 -6.48
CA ARG A 22 8.31 8.47 -6.31
C ARG A 22 7.69 9.32 -5.21
N GLU A 23 6.37 9.39 -5.16
CA GLU A 23 5.62 10.09 -4.11
C GLU A 23 5.88 9.42 -2.76
N LEU A 24 5.90 8.09 -2.72
CA LEU A 24 6.24 7.33 -1.51
C LEU A 24 7.60 7.73 -0.97
N ARG A 25 8.63 7.81 -1.82
CA ARG A 25 9.98 8.19 -1.39
C ARG A 25 10.06 9.64 -0.86
N ASN A 26 9.26 10.54 -1.43
CA ASN A 26 9.31 11.96 -1.12
C ASN A 26 8.41 12.33 0.08
N ASN A 27 7.33 11.58 0.31
CA ASN A 27 6.31 11.86 1.32
C ASN A 27 6.04 10.65 2.23
N THR A 28 7.08 9.87 2.54
CA THR A 28 6.96 8.67 3.38
C THR A 28 6.26 8.97 4.70
N ALA A 29 6.63 10.06 5.38
CA ALA A 29 6.08 10.41 6.69
C ALA A 29 4.57 10.71 6.64
N GLY A 30 4.10 11.43 5.63
CA GLY A 30 2.67 11.74 5.47
C GLY A 30 1.85 10.50 5.15
N LEU A 31 2.37 9.65 4.27
CA LEU A 31 1.72 8.39 3.89
C LEU A 31 1.66 7.40 5.05
N LEU A 32 2.74 7.26 5.82
CA LEU A 32 2.76 6.39 7.00
C LEU A 32 1.78 6.85 8.08
N ARG A 33 1.52 8.15 8.22
CA ARG A 33 0.49 8.64 9.16
C ARG A 33 -0.92 8.27 8.71
N ARG A 34 -1.21 8.37 7.41
CA ARG A 34 -2.49 7.94 6.83
C ARG A 34 -2.71 6.45 7.02
N VAL A 35 -1.68 5.65 6.75
CA VAL A 35 -1.71 4.20 6.93
C VAL A 35 -1.89 3.81 8.39
N GLN A 36 -1.21 4.48 9.32
CA GLN A 36 -1.43 4.29 10.75
C GLN A 36 -2.84 4.71 11.21
N ALA A 37 -3.49 5.66 10.54
CA ALA A 37 -4.88 6.01 10.79
C ALA A 37 -5.88 4.97 10.26
N GLY A 38 -5.39 3.89 9.61
CA GLY A 38 -6.22 2.82 9.07
C GLY A 38 -6.50 2.94 7.56
N GLU A 39 -5.76 3.77 6.84
CA GLU A 39 -5.93 3.91 5.39
C GLU A 39 -5.04 2.92 4.62
N ASP A 40 -5.64 2.12 3.75
CA ASP A 40 -4.89 1.24 2.84
C ASP A 40 -4.41 2.03 1.61
N ILE A 41 -3.13 1.92 1.28
CA ILE A 41 -2.51 2.67 0.18
C ILE A 41 -1.87 1.71 -0.83
N THR A 42 -2.30 1.78 -2.08
CA THR A 42 -1.71 0.99 -3.17
C THR A 42 -0.51 1.74 -3.75
N ILE A 43 0.66 1.11 -3.71
CA ILE A 43 1.87 1.67 -4.30
C ILE A 43 1.99 1.20 -5.75
N THR A 44 2.13 2.15 -6.66
CA THR A 44 2.34 1.89 -8.09
C THR A 44 3.76 2.27 -8.51
N ALA A 45 4.35 1.48 -9.42
CA ALA A 45 5.59 1.82 -10.10
C ALA A 45 5.36 1.72 -11.61
N ASN A 46 5.69 2.78 -12.35
CA ASN A 46 5.43 2.87 -13.80
C ASN A 46 3.96 2.55 -14.18
N GLY A 47 3.01 3.04 -13.37
CA GLY A 47 1.57 2.83 -13.59
C GLY A 47 1.08 1.42 -13.29
N LYS A 48 1.89 0.57 -12.65
CA LYS A 48 1.53 -0.80 -12.27
C LYS A 48 1.52 -0.94 -10.76
N PRO A 49 0.49 -1.56 -10.15
CA PRO A 49 0.47 -1.83 -8.71
C PRO A 49 1.57 -2.83 -8.37
N VAL A 50 2.44 -2.47 -7.41
CA VAL A 50 3.59 -3.29 -6.98
C VAL A 50 3.54 -3.66 -5.51
N ALA A 51 2.86 -2.88 -4.67
CA ALA A 51 2.73 -3.16 -3.25
C ALA A 51 1.46 -2.55 -2.67
N LEU A 52 1.06 -3.03 -1.50
CA LEU A 52 0.02 -2.45 -0.66
C LEU A 52 0.66 -2.07 0.68
N LEU A 53 0.50 -0.82 1.09
CA LEU A 53 0.86 -0.34 2.42
C LEU A 53 -0.39 -0.39 3.31
N THR A 54 -0.32 -1.13 4.40
CA THR A 54 -1.38 -1.24 5.42
C THR A 54 -0.79 -0.94 6.79
N ALA A 55 -1.66 -0.63 7.77
CA ALA A 55 -1.22 -0.46 9.14
C ALA A 55 -0.44 -1.70 9.58
N GLY A 56 0.79 -1.51 10.05
CA GLY A 56 1.52 -2.57 10.71
C GLY A 56 0.83 -2.88 12.02
N SER A 57 0.44 -4.13 12.24
CA SER A 57 0.08 -4.55 13.59
C SER A 57 1.33 -4.41 14.46
N PRO A 58 1.29 -3.74 15.62
CA PRO A 58 2.43 -3.71 16.51
C PRO A 58 2.72 -5.14 16.97
N HIS A 59 3.70 -5.78 16.33
CA HIS A 59 4.20 -7.09 16.73
C HIS A 59 4.97 -6.91 18.05
N GLY A 60 4.23 -6.85 19.15
CA GLY A 60 4.75 -6.57 20.49
C GLY A 60 3.73 -6.08 21.52
N ALA A 61 2.42 -6.09 21.22
CA ALA A 61 1.36 -5.82 22.20
C ALA A 61 0.51 -7.08 22.52
N ASP A 62 1.03 -8.26 22.22
CA ASP A 62 0.45 -9.55 22.59
C ASP A 62 1.52 -10.30 23.40
N GLY A 63 1.41 -10.25 24.74
CA GLY A 63 2.22 -11.03 25.71
C GLY A 63 3.25 -10.25 26.50
#